data_AF-A0A3P6C3N0-F1
#
_entry.id   AF-A0A3P6C3N0-F1
#
_cell.length_a   1.000
_cell.length_b   1.000
_cell.length_c   1.000
_cell.angle_alpha   90.00
_cell.angle_beta   90.00
_cell.angle_gamma   90.00
#
_symmetry.space_group_name_H-M   'P 1'
#
loop_
_entity.id
_entity.type
_entity.pdbx_description
1 polymer ?
#
loop_
_entity_poly.entity_id
_entity_poly.type
_entity_poly.pdbx_seq_one_letter_code
_entity_poly.pdbx_strand_id
1 'polypeptide(L)'
;MVIPSSSSCNTMEEVLTACSRMTNLPPAGLSKPLYPWILWVLWTSRNQLMFEDKSFSETEMMVKAIKAAKEWQNSLPPRKQPSVSSKDCQTSSLPPQVPTNASMLFSDAAWNSSTLAGGLSWVCQDSIGTHLFQGTENRRYIASALVAEALALRTGLSKAVSSGIKDVICFSDSKSLIDLITGNKSVISLRGILHDLGVLSKSFNSISFQFISRVCNVRADSLAKNSLFQYSNNLSEIDNNVLF
;
A
#
# COMPACT_ATOMS: atom_id res chain seq x y z
N MET A 1 26.77 -12.38 -4.73
CA MET A 1 27.02 -11.09 -4.05
C MET A 1 27.26 -10.06 -5.14
N VAL A 2 26.32 -9.14 -5.36
CA VAL A 2 26.46 -8.13 -6.41
C VAL A 2 27.08 -6.89 -5.78
N ILE A 3 28.37 -6.68 -6.04
CA ILE A 3 29.07 -5.43 -5.72
C ILE A 3 29.02 -4.61 -7.00
N PRO A 4 28.34 -3.45 -7.04
CA PRO A 4 28.37 -2.58 -8.21
C PRO A 4 29.80 -2.10 -8.41
N SER A 5 30.41 -2.52 -9.52
CA SER A 5 31.68 -1.99 -9.99
C SER A 5 31.45 -0.65 -10.67
N SER A 6 32.38 0.29 -10.48
CA SER A 6 32.37 1.61 -11.15
C SER A 6 32.38 1.52 -12.68
N SER A 7 32.72 0.37 -13.24
CA SER A 7 32.70 0.06 -14.67
C SER A 7 31.35 -0.44 -15.20
N SER A 8 30.31 -0.57 -14.35
CA SER A 8 29.02 -1.20 -14.71
C SER A 8 27.80 -0.33 -14.47
N CYS A 9 27.97 0.88 -13.91
CA CYS A 9 26.89 1.81 -13.64
C CYS A 9 27.26 3.21 -14.12
N ASN A 10 26.65 3.66 -15.21
CA ASN A 10 26.88 4.97 -15.83
C ASN A 10 25.88 6.03 -15.35
N THR A 11 24.79 5.60 -14.69
CA THR A 11 23.74 6.49 -14.18
C THR A 11 23.44 6.27 -12.70
N MET A 12 22.96 7.31 -12.02
CA MET A 12 22.55 7.22 -10.61
C MET A 12 21.39 6.21 -10.41
N GLU A 13 20.52 6.07 -11.40
CA GLU A 13 19.41 5.11 -11.39
C GLU A 13 19.90 3.66 -11.38
N GLU A 14 20.92 3.35 -12.21
CA GLU A 14 21.57 2.03 -12.22
C GLU A 14 22.23 1.72 -10.87
N VAL A 15 22.88 2.72 -10.26
CA VAL A 15 23.50 2.58 -8.93
C VAL A 15 22.45 2.26 -7.87
N LEU A 16 21.34 3.02 -7.82
CA LEU A 16 20.26 2.78 -6.85
C LEU A 16 19.61 1.40 -7.05
N THR A 17 19.42 1.01 -8.31
CA THR A 17 18.86 -0.31 -8.68
C THR A 17 19.79 -1.44 -8.27
N ALA A 18 21.11 -1.29 -8.45
CA ALA A 18 22.11 -2.25 -8.00
C ALA A 18 22.14 -2.34 -6.46
N CYS A 19 22.13 -1.20 -5.76
CA CYS A 19 22.11 -1.13 -4.30
C CYS A 19 20.89 -1.81 -3.68
N SER A 20 19.73 -1.75 -4.34
CA SER A 20 18.50 -2.44 -3.90
C SER A 20 18.64 -3.97 -3.81
N ARG A 21 19.57 -4.55 -4.57
CA ARG A 21 19.83 -5.99 -4.65
C ARG A 21 20.95 -6.46 -3.71
N MET A 22 21.54 -5.56 -2.91
CA MET A 22 22.61 -5.90 -1.98
C MET A 22 22.11 -6.69 -0.77
N THR A 23 22.88 -7.70 -0.38
CA THR A 23 22.65 -8.49 0.83
C THR A 23 23.65 -8.09 1.91
N ASN A 24 23.17 -7.79 3.12
CA ASN A 24 24.09 -7.48 4.22
C ASN A 24 24.79 -8.76 4.70
N LEU A 25 26.08 -8.66 4.97
CA LEU A 25 26.85 -9.77 5.53
C LEU A 25 26.62 -9.90 7.05
N PRO A 26 26.61 -11.13 7.60
CA PRO A 26 26.79 -11.33 9.05
C PRO A 26 28.11 -10.67 9.48
N PRO A 27 28.19 -9.98 10.63
CA PRO A 27 27.29 -10.01 11.80
C PRO A 27 26.26 -8.86 11.88
N ALA A 28 25.95 -8.15 10.78
CA ALA A 28 25.12 -6.93 10.84
C ALA A 28 23.69 -7.15 11.37
N GLY A 29 23.11 -8.35 11.18
CA GLY A 29 21.76 -8.70 11.69
C GLY A 29 20.60 -7.97 11.00
N LEU A 30 20.84 -7.41 9.82
CA LEU A 30 19.88 -6.58 9.07
C LEU A 30 19.23 -7.37 7.93
N SER A 31 17.90 -7.34 7.88
CA SER A 31 17.06 -7.99 6.87
C SER A 31 16.82 -7.16 5.60
N LYS A 32 17.10 -5.85 5.65
CA LYS A 32 16.97 -4.92 4.52
C LYS A 32 18.33 -4.35 4.12
N PRO A 33 18.60 -4.11 2.82
CA PRO A 33 19.88 -3.57 2.35
C PRO A 33 20.26 -2.26 3.07
N LEU A 34 21.51 -2.12 3.51
CA LEU A 34 21.96 -0.98 4.34
C LEU A 34 22.10 0.36 3.57
N TYR A 35 22.11 0.33 2.23
CA TYR A 35 22.39 1.51 1.39
C TYR A 35 21.54 2.76 1.67
N PRO A 36 20.23 2.70 2.03
CA PRO A 36 19.44 3.91 2.26
C PRO A 36 19.98 4.70 3.46
N TRP A 37 20.41 3.99 4.51
CA TRP A 37 20.97 4.59 5.70
C TRP A 37 22.38 5.14 5.46
N ILE A 38 23.17 4.50 4.59
CA ILE A 38 24.48 5.02 4.18
C ILE A 38 24.32 6.35 3.44
N LEU A 39 23.43 6.41 2.44
CA LEU A 39 23.15 7.63 1.69
C LEU A 39 22.62 8.75 2.60
N TRP A 40 21.73 8.40 3.53
CA TRP A 40 21.22 9.34 4.53
C TRP A 40 22.31 9.90 5.45
N VAL A 41 23.21 9.04 5.96
CA VAL A 41 24.32 9.46 6.82
C VAL A 41 25.33 10.30 6.06
N LEU A 42 25.63 9.98 4.80
CA LEU A 42 26.52 10.81 3.96
C LEU A 42 25.94 12.20 3.74
N TRP A 43 24.65 12.28 3.39
CA TRP A 43 23.97 13.56 3.19
C TRP A 43 23.91 14.40 4.48
N THR A 44 23.52 13.79 5.60
CA THR A 44 23.44 14.50 6.89
C THR A 44 24.82 14.91 7.42
N SER A 45 25.85 14.07 7.26
CA SER A 45 27.22 14.40 7.68
C SER A 45 27.80 15.54 6.84
N ARG A 46 27.54 15.56 5.53
CA ARG A 46 27.91 16.70 4.67
C ARG A 46 27.24 18.00 5.15
N ASN A 47 25.95 17.95 5.49
CA ASN A 47 25.25 19.14 5.97
C ASN A 47 25.79 19.61 7.33
N GLN A 48 26.07 18.69 8.25
CA GLN A 48 26.65 19.02 9.56
C GLN A 48 28.06 19.60 9.44
N LEU A 49 28.85 19.14 8.48
CA LEU A 49 30.14 19.76 8.18
C LEU A 49 29.96 21.19 7.64
N MET A 50 29.05 21.39 6.68
CA MET A 50 28.83 22.68 6.04
C MET A 50 28.23 23.76 6.96
N PHE A 51 27.36 23.36 7.89
CA PHE A 51 26.58 24.31 8.71
C PHE A 51 26.99 24.34 10.19
N GLU A 52 27.64 23.30 10.69
CA GLU A 52 27.99 23.17 12.11
C GLU A 52 29.50 22.89 12.33
N ASP A 53 30.30 22.84 11.26
CA ASP A 53 31.73 22.49 11.27
C ASP A 53 32.03 21.17 12.00
N LYS A 54 31.10 20.22 11.90
CA LYS A 54 31.20 18.88 12.51
C LYS A 54 31.58 17.84 11.47
N SER A 55 32.75 17.24 11.64
CA SER A 55 33.19 16.08 10.86
C SER A 55 33.00 14.77 11.63
N PHE A 56 32.72 13.69 10.92
CA PHE A 56 32.66 12.34 11.48
C PHE A 56 33.64 11.44 10.72
N SER A 57 34.24 10.51 11.44
CA SER A 57 35.04 9.45 10.83
C SER A 57 34.16 8.46 10.05
N GLU A 58 34.75 7.77 9.09
CA GLU A 58 34.07 6.74 8.29
C GLU A 58 33.46 5.63 9.16
N THR A 59 34.18 5.24 10.21
CA THR A 59 33.74 4.23 11.18
C THR A 59 32.52 4.72 11.96
N GLU A 60 32.51 5.97 12.44
CA GLU A 60 31.36 6.57 13.11
C GLU A 60 30.15 6.69 12.20
N MET A 61 30.35 7.10 10.94
CA MET A 61 29.29 7.16 9.93
C MET A 61 28.68 5.77 9.68
N MET A 62 29.52 4.75 9.55
CA MET A 62 29.06 3.37 9.35
C MET A 62 28.28 2.84 10.56
N VAL A 63 28.76 3.10 11.78
CA VAL A 63 28.07 2.72 13.01
C VAL A 63 26.72 3.42 13.14
N LYS A 64 26.65 4.72 12.81
CA LYS A 64 25.38 5.48 12.78
C LYS A 64 24.38 4.86 11.79
N ALA A 65 24.84 4.50 10.59
CA ALA A 65 23.98 3.88 9.58
C ALA A 65 23.44 2.52 10.05
N ILE A 66 24.31 1.66 10.61
CA ILE A 66 23.90 0.35 11.14
C ILE A 66 22.92 0.51 12.32
N LYS A 67 23.19 1.44 13.23
CA LYS A 67 22.33 1.72 14.39
C LYS A 67 20.93 2.16 13.95
N ALA A 68 20.86 3.15 13.06
CA ALA A 68 19.59 3.64 12.53
C ALA A 68 18.81 2.54 11.76
N ALA A 69 19.52 1.68 11.03
CA ALA A 69 18.91 0.55 10.34
C ALA A 69 18.33 -0.49 11.32
N LYS A 70 19.05 -0.78 12.42
CA LYS A 70 18.58 -1.69 13.47
C LYS A 70 17.39 -1.11 14.23
N GLU A 71 17.43 0.17 14.59
CA GLU A 71 16.32 0.86 15.24
C GLU A 71 15.06 0.82 14.38
N TRP A 72 15.19 1.12 13.09
CA TRP A 72 14.08 1.01 12.14
C TRP A 72 13.55 -0.43 12.05
N GLN A 73 14.44 -1.43 11.92
CA GLN A 73 14.03 -2.84 11.85
C GLN A 73 13.30 -3.29 13.13
N ASN A 74 13.78 -2.87 14.29
CA ASN A 74 13.19 -3.21 15.58
C ASN A 74 11.87 -2.48 15.85
N SER A 75 11.66 -1.31 15.20
CA SER A 75 10.41 -0.56 15.27
C SER A 75 9.30 -1.16 14.39
N LEU A 76 9.65 -2.05 13.46
CA LEU A 76 8.64 -2.76 12.67
C LEU A 76 7.84 -3.69 13.60
N PRO A 77 6.51 -3.76 13.45
CA PRO A 77 5.71 -4.71 14.21
C PRO A 77 6.24 -6.12 13.98
N PRO A 78 6.24 -6.99 15.01
CA PRO A 78 6.72 -8.35 14.87
C PRO A 78 6.00 -9.02 13.70
N ARG A 79 6.80 -9.58 12.77
CA ARG A 79 6.29 -10.32 11.62
C ARG A 79 5.49 -11.50 12.16
N LYS A 80 4.17 -11.38 12.20
CA LYS A 80 3.29 -12.54 12.39
C LYS A 80 3.66 -13.50 11.26
N GLN A 81 4.26 -14.64 11.61
CA GLN A 81 4.32 -15.75 10.68
C GLN A 81 2.85 -16.07 10.33
N PRO A 82 2.49 -16.26 9.06
CA PRO A 82 1.23 -16.90 8.75
C PRO A 82 1.35 -18.34 9.27
N SER A 83 0.96 -18.55 10.53
CA SER A 83 0.63 -19.87 11.01
C SER A 83 -0.57 -20.30 10.18
N VAL A 84 -0.32 -21.12 9.17
CA VAL A 84 -1.36 -21.90 8.49
C VAL A 84 -1.83 -22.93 9.51
N SER A 85 -2.63 -22.47 10.48
CA SER A 85 -3.46 -23.34 11.29
C SER A 85 -4.82 -23.31 10.62
N SER A 86 -5.19 -24.41 9.98
CA SER A 86 -6.50 -24.64 9.37
C SER A 86 -7.63 -24.76 10.40
N LYS A 87 -7.56 -24.02 11.51
CA LYS A 87 -8.52 -24.05 12.63
C LYS A 87 -9.13 -22.70 13.00
N ASP A 88 -8.93 -21.67 12.18
CA ASP A 88 -9.73 -20.42 12.29
C ASP A 88 -10.90 -20.39 11.29
N CYS A 89 -11.42 -21.57 10.92
CA CYS A 89 -12.80 -21.70 10.45
C CYS A 89 -13.72 -21.74 11.67
N GLN A 90 -13.92 -20.57 12.29
CA GLN A 90 -15.11 -20.20 13.06
C GLN A 90 -14.84 -18.89 13.81
N THR A 91 -15.31 -17.76 13.26
CA THR A 91 -16.04 -16.77 14.06
C THR A 91 -16.98 -16.00 13.14
N SER A 92 -18.28 -16.16 13.40
CA SER A 92 -19.44 -15.42 12.89
C SER A 92 -19.80 -15.59 11.40
N SER A 93 -20.45 -16.72 11.09
CA SER A 93 -21.34 -16.87 9.93
C SER A 93 -22.71 -16.22 10.18
N LEU A 94 -22.73 -15.01 10.75
CA LEU A 94 -23.88 -14.13 10.66
C LEU A 94 -23.43 -12.99 9.76
N PRO A 95 -24.11 -12.74 8.62
CA PRO A 95 -23.95 -11.45 7.97
C PRO A 95 -24.20 -10.40 9.06
N PRO A 96 -23.41 -9.29 9.09
CA PRO A 96 -23.74 -8.16 9.94
C PRO A 96 -25.24 -7.90 9.77
N GLN A 97 -25.99 -7.62 10.84
CA GLN A 97 -27.38 -7.22 10.70
C GLN A 97 -27.40 -5.93 9.87
N VAL A 98 -27.44 -6.09 8.54
CA VAL A 98 -27.46 -4.99 7.59
C VAL A 98 -28.83 -4.38 7.80
N PRO A 99 -28.92 -3.10 8.21
CA PRO A 99 -30.20 -2.41 8.24
C PRO A 99 -30.86 -2.60 6.89
N THR A 100 -32.16 -2.88 6.85
CA THR A 100 -32.90 -3.29 5.64
C THR A 100 -32.70 -2.34 4.44
N ASN A 101 -32.26 -1.10 4.68
CA ASN A 101 -32.06 -0.05 3.68
C ASN A 101 -30.59 0.33 3.41
N ALA A 102 -29.59 -0.33 4.01
CA ALA A 102 -28.19 0.03 3.82
C ALA A 102 -27.59 -0.66 2.58
N SER A 103 -26.84 0.11 1.78
CA SER A 103 -26.07 -0.43 0.66
C SER A 103 -24.73 -0.99 1.12
N MET A 104 -24.31 -2.12 0.56
CA MET A 104 -23.03 -2.75 0.82
C MET A 104 -22.03 -2.33 -0.26
N LEU A 105 -20.92 -1.71 0.13
CA LEU A 105 -19.85 -1.29 -0.77
C LEU A 105 -18.60 -2.14 -0.52
N PHE A 106 -18.27 -3.00 -1.46
CA PHE A 106 -17.07 -3.83 -1.45
C PHE A 106 -15.97 -3.12 -2.22
N SER A 107 -14.80 -2.93 -1.63
CA SER A 107 -13.63 -2.35 -2.28
C SER A 107 -12.44 -3.30 -2.24
N ASP A 108 -11.62 -3.29 -3.29
CA ASP A 108 -10.39 -4.06 -3.36
C ASP A 108 -9.40 -3.43 -4.34
N ALA A 109 -8.11 -3.68 -4.16
CA ALA A 109 -7.07 -3.19 -5.05
C ALA A 109 -5.97 -4.22 -5.34
N ALA A 110 -5.55 -4.28 -6.60
CA ALA A 110 -4.36 -4.99 -7.04
C ALA A 110 -3.23 -3.97 -7.22
N TRP A 111 -2.02 -4.30 -6.77
CA TRP A 111 -0.85 -3.41 -6.88
C TRP A 111 0.38 -4.19 -7.32
N ASN A 112 1.13 -3.61 -8.26
CA ASN A 112 2.41 -4.11 -8.73
C ASN A 112 3.53 -3.23 -8.18
N SER A 113 4.38 -3.80 -7.32
CA SER A 113 5.50 -3.08 -6.69
C SER A 113 6.60 -2.68 -7.67
N SER A 114 6.75 -3.39 -8.78
CA SER A 114 7.81 -3.14 -9.76
C SER A 114 7.46 -1.97 -10.69
N THR A 115 6.20 -1.88 -11.10
CA THR A 115 5.72 -0.82 -12.00
C THR A 115 5.04 0.33 -11.26
N LEU A 116 4.81 0.17 -9.96
CA LEU A 116 4.00 1.06 -9.11
C LEU A 116 2.56 1.27 -9.64
N ALA A 117 2.10 0.38 -10.53
CA ALA A 117 0.75 0.42 -11.06
C ALA A 117 -0.22 -0.24 -10.09
N GLY A 118 -1.44 0.28 -10.01
CA GLY A 118 -2.52 -0.36 -9.28
C GLY A 118 -3.83 -0.37 -10.06
N GLY A 119 -4.54 -1.48 -9.95
CA GLY A 119 -5.93 -1.63 -10.37
C GLY A 119 -6.82 -1.50 -9.14
N LEU A 120 -7.77 -0.58 -9.20
CA LEU A 120 -8.72 -0.28 -8.14
C LEU A 120 -10.08 -0.84 -8.55
N SER A 121 -10.86 -1.32 -7.58
CA SER A 121 -12.21 -1.78 -7.84
C SER A 121 -13.16 -1.45 -6.71
N TRP A 122 -14.43 -1.32 -7.07
CA TRP A 122 -15.52 -1.23 -6.11
C TRP A 122 -16.78 -1.86 -6.69
N VAL A 123 -17.57 -2.48 -5.82
CA VAL A 123 -18.85 -3.11 -6.14
C VAL A 123 -19.84 -2.70 -5.07
N CYS A 124 -20.98 -2.16 -5.47
CA CYS A 124 -22.06 -1.76 -4.58
C CYS A 124 -23.29 -2.63 -4.81
N GLN A 125 -23.88 -3.12 -3.73
CA GLN A 125 -25.05 -3.99 -3.71
C GLN A 125 -26.05 -3.48 -2.67
N ASP A 126 -27.34 -3.79 -2.85
CA ASP A 126 -28.34 -3.56 -1.81
C ASP A 126 -28.27 -4.64 -0.70
N SER A 127 -29.14 -4.54 0.31
CA SER A 127 -29.24 -5.47 1.42
C SER A 127 -29.67 -6.90 1.03
N ILE A 128 -30.22 -7.08 -0.17
CA ILE A 128 -30.71 -8.36 -0.72
C ILE A 128 -29.66 -8.97 -1.68
N GLY A 129 -28.57 -8.25 -1.98
CA GLY A 129 -27.50 -8.67 -2.88
C GLY A 129 -27.73 -8.24 -4.35
N THR A 130 -28.76 -7.43 -4.62
CA THR A 130 -28.97 -6.84 -5.94
C THR A 130 -27.85 -5.87 -6.25
N HIS A 131 -27.23 -6.05 -7.41
CA HIS A 131 -26.15 -5.18 -7.87
C HIS A 131 -26.67 -3.78 -8.20
N LEU A 132 -26.12 -2.76 -7.54
CA LEU A 132 -26.44 -1.34 -7.79
C LEU A 132 -25.49 -0.74 -8.83
N PHE A 133 -24.19 -0.78 -8.56
CA PHE A 133 -23.15 -0.34 -9.48
C PHE A 133 -21.82 -1.01 -9.17
N GLN A 134 -20.92 -1.00 -10.15
CA GLN A 134 -19.53 -1.38 -9.96
C GLN A 134 -18.64 -0.51 -10.83
N GLY A 135 -17.35 -0.50 -10.54
CA GLY A 135 -16.37 0.18 -11.36
C GLY A 135 -14.97 -0.32 -11.12
N THR A 136 -14.10 -0.02 -12.08
CA THR A 136 -12.66 -0.22 -11.98
C THR A 136 -11.94 1.04 -12.44
N GLU A 137 -10.75 1.25 -11.91
CA GLU A 137 -9.87 2.36 -12.30
C GLU A 137 -8.43 1.88 -12.21
N ASN A 138 -7.57 2.25 -13.15
CA ASN A 138 -6.14 2.01 -13.03
C ASN A 138 -5.42 3.31 -12.63
N ARG A 139 -4.34 3.19 -11.86
CA ARG A 139 -3.51 4.33 -11.46
C ARG A 139 -2.03 3.98 -11.50
N ARG A 140 -1.23 4.97 -11.89
CA ARG A 140 0.23 4.94 -11.84
C ARG A 140 0.73 5.50 -10.51
N TYR A 141 1.96 5.15 -10.17
CA TYR A 141 2.72 5.74 -9.05
C TYR A 141 2.03 5.57 -7.69
N ILE A 142 1.41 4.41 -7.46
CA ILE A 142 0.87 4.06 -6.16
C ILE A 142 2.01 3.58 -5.26
N ALA A 143 2.21 4.27 -4.13
CA ALA A 143 3.34 4.05 -3.23
C ALA A 143 3.32 2.70 -2.50
N SER A 144 2.14 2.10 -2.29
CA SER A 144 2.02 0.79 -1.64
C SER A 144 0.65 0.14 -1.89
N ALA A 145 0.56 -1.17 -1.65
CA ALA A 145 -0.72 -1.89 -1.65
C ALA A 145 -1.76 -1.21 -0.74
N LEU A 146 -1.36 -0.77 0.46
CA LEU A 146 -2.29 -0.10 1.39
C LEU A 146 -2.82 1.23 0.83
N VAL A 147 -2.01 1.97 0.07
CA VAL A 147 -2.47 3.18 -0.63
C VAL A 147 -3.44 2.82 -1.75
N ALA A 148 -3.20 1.72 -2.47
CA ALA A 148 -4.13 1.24 -3.49
C ALA A 148 -5.50 0.89 -2.88
N GLU A 149 -5.52 0.13 -1.78
CA GLU A 149 -6.75 -0.23 -1.05
C GLU A 149 -7.52 1.01 -0.60
N ALA A 150 -6.82 1.98 0.00
CA ALA A 150 -7.44 3.22 0.46
C ALA A 150 -8.02 4.05 -0.70
N LEU A 151 -7.33 4.08 -1.85
CA LEU A 151 -7.82 4.75 -3.04
C LEU A 151 -9.06 4.07 -3.62
N ALA A 152 -9.08 2.74 -3.68
CA ALA A 152 -10.24 1.97 -4.16
C ALA A 152 -11.49 2.22 -3.30
N LEU A 153 -11.32 2.24 -1.98
CA LEU A 153 -12.41 2.59 -1.06
C LEU A 153 -12.87 4.04 -1.26
N ARG A 154 -11.95 4.99 -1.40
CA ARG A 154 -12.27 6.40 -1.62
C ARG A 154 -13.05 6.60 -2.92
N THR A 155 -12.63 5.97 -4.02
CA THR A 155 -13.33 6.07 -5.31
C THR A 155 -14.71 5.43 -5.23
N GLY A 156 -14.83 4.25 -4.60
CA GLY A 156 -16.11 3.60 -4.35
C GLY A 156 -17.07 4.48 -3.55
N LEU A 157 -16.60 5.12 -2.47
CA LEU A 157 -17.40 6.04 -1.67
C LEU A 157 -17.83 7.28 -2.45
N SER A 158 -16.91 7.88 -3.21
CA SER A 158 -17.25 9.01 -4.08
C SER A 158 -18.35 8.64 -5.09
N LYS A 159 -18.31 7.42 -5.65
CA LYS A 159 -19.38 6.91 -6.52
C LYS A 159 -20.68 6.69 -5.75
N ALA A 160 -20.63 6.14 -4.55
CA ALA A 160 -21.83 5.98 -3.70
C ALA A 160 -22.51 7.34 -3.40
N VAL A 161 -21.73 8.37 -3.09
CA VAL A 161 -22.25 9.75 -2.90
C VAL A 161 -22.90 10.25 -4.19
N SER A 162 -22.25 10.09 -5.34
CA SER A 162 -22.80 10.54 -6.63
C SER A 162 -24.08 9.79 -7.03
N SER A 163 -24.24 8.55 -6.57
CA SER A 163 -25.43 7.72 -6.79
C SER A 163 -26.55 7.97 -5.77
N GLY A 164 -26.38 8.95 -4.87
CA GLY A 164 -27.39 9.32 -3.88
C GLY A 164 -27.55 8.36 -2.71
N ILE A 165 -26.61 7.44 -2.48
CA ILE A 165 -26.64 6.51 -1.34
C ILE A 165 -26.46 7.29 -0.04
N LYS A 166 -27.33 7.02 0.94
CA LYS A 166 -27.31 7.69 2.25
C LYS A 166 -26.84 6.80 3.39
N ASP A 167 -27.04 5.50 3.29
CA ASP A 167 -26.63 4.54 4.32
C ASP A 167 -25.76 3.46 3.68
N VAL A 168 -24.50 3.36 4.12
CA VAL A 168 -23.50 2.48 3.49
C VAL A 168 -22.69 1.67 4.50
N ILE A 169 -22.47 0.41 4.19
CA ILE A 169 -21.52 -0.46 4.89
C ILE A 169 -20.38 -0.77 3.94
N CYS A 170 -19.17 -0.32 4.28
CA CYS A 170 -17.98 -0.54 3.49
C CYS A 170 -17.27 -1.80 3.93
N PHE A 171 -16.98 -2.69 3.00
CA PHE A 171 -16.27 -3.94 3.19
C PHE A 171 -14.93 -3.93 2.46
N SER A 172 -13.87 -4.33 3.17
CA SER A 172 -12.54 -4.55 2.59
C SER A 172 -11.89 -5.78 3.21
N ASP A 173 -11.06 -6.49 2.45
CA ASP A 173 -10.24 -7.59 2.94
C ASP A 173 -8.91 -7.11 3.55
N SER A 174 -8.67 -5.80 3.58
CA SER A 174 -7.45 -5.19 4.11
C SER A 174 -7.66 -4.81 5.58
N LYS A 175 -7.32 -5.73 6.49
CA LYS A 175 -7.39 -5.46 7.93
C LYS A 175 -6.57 -4.23 8.32
N SER A 176 -5.40 -4.03 7.69
CA SER A 176 -4.57 -2.86 7.92
C SER A 176 -5.26 -1.56 7.53
N LEU A 177 -6.08 -1.55 6.47
CA LEU A 177 -6.86 -0.37 6.09
C LEU A 177 -8.00 -0.13 7.08
N ILE A 178 -8.76 -1.17 7.42
CA ILE A 178 -9.89 -1.04 8.36
C ILE A 178 -9.40 -0.59 9.73
N ASP A 179 -8.32 -1.17 10.26
CA ASP A 179 -7.69 -0.76 11.52
C ASP A 179 -7.17 0.69 11.47
N LEU A 180 -6.76 1.18 10.29
CA LEU A 180 -6.28 2.55 10.09
C LEU A 180 -7.43 3.56 10.06
N ILE A 181 -8.57 3.19 9.48
CA ILE A 181 -9.76 4.06 9.40
C ILE A 181 -10.48 4.12 10.74
N THR A 182 -10.60 2.97 11.41
CA THR A 182 -11.33 2.85 12.68
C THR A 182 -10.46 3.17 13.90
N GLY A 183 -9.14 3.00 13.79
CA GLY A 183 -8.20 3.28 14.86
C GLY A 183 -7.58 4.67 14.80
N ASN A 184 -6.95 5.09 15.89
CA ASN A 184 -6.22 6.38 15.95
C ASN A 184 -4.79 6.29 15.39
N LYS A 185 -4.57 5.44 14.39
CA LYS A 185 -3.25 5.28 13.74
C LYS A 185 -3.25 6.10 12.46
N SER A 186 -2.19 6.86 12.21
CA SER A 186 -2.03 7.57 10.94
C SER A 186 -0.66 7.27 10.33
N VAL A 187 -0.65 6.98 9.03
CA VAL A 187 0.57 6.89 8.22
C VAL A 187 0.61 8.14 7.37
N ILE A 188 1.75 8.85 7.33
CA ILE A 188 1.88 10.16 6.66
C ILE A 188 1.42 10.09 5.20
N SER A 189 1.79 9.03 4.47
CA SER A 189 1.42 8.83 3.06
C SER A 189 -0.08 8.67 2.81
N LEU A 190 -0.85 8.28 3.82
CA LEU A 190 -2.30 8.07 3.74
C LEU A 190 -3.11 9.21 4.33
N ARG A 191 -2.48 10.20 4.99
CA ARG A 191 -3.18 11.27 5.71
C ARG A 191 -4.16 12.03 4.83
N GLY A 192 -3.78 12.34 3.58
CA GLY A 192 -4.67 12.99 2.61
C GLY A 192 -5.88 12.11 2.25
N ILE A 193 -5.65 10.83 1.95
CA ILE A 193 -6.73 9.91 1.59
C ILE A 193 -7.67 9.65 2.78
N LEU A 194 -7.13 9.49 3.99
CA LEU A 194 -7.92 9.37 5.21
C LEU A 194 -8.76 10.62 5.47
N HIS A 195 -8.21 11.81 5.23
CA HIS A 195 -8.97 13.05 5.30
C HIS A 195 -10.11 13.07 4.26
N ASP A 196 -9.83 12.70 3.01
CA ASP A 196 -10.86 12.58 1.96
C ASP A 196 -11.98 11.60 2.37
N LEU A 197 -11.63 10.43 2.92
CA LEU A 197 -12.59 9.46 3.45
C LEU A 197 -13.43 10.05 4.58
N GLY A 198 -12.81 10.84 5.47
CA GLY A 198 -13.51 11.56 6.54
C GLY A 198 -14.47 12.62 6.01
N VAL A 199 -14.11 13.33 4.95
CA VAL A 199 -15.00 14.31 4.28
C VAL A 199 -16.15 13.59 3.57
N LEU A 200 -15.86 12.52 2.82
CA LEU A 200 -16.89 11.72 2.13
C LEU A 200 -17.88 11.11 3.13
N SER A 201 -17.37 10.62 4.27
CA SER A 201 -18.19 10.05 5.35
C SER A 201 -19.31 10.99 5.81
N LYS A 202 -19.09 12.32 5.78
CA LYS A 202 -20.11 13.32 6.17
C LYS A 202 -21.28 13.45 5.20
N SER A 203 -21.18 12.87 4.00
CA SER A 203 -22.25 12.89 2.99
C SER A 203 -23.29 11.79 3.21
N PHE A 204 -23.01 10.85 4.12
CA PHE A 204 -23.86 9.72 4.48
C PHE A 204 -24.58 10.00 5.82
N ASN A 205 -25.80 9.51 5.95
CA ASN A 205 -26.53 9.48 7.22
C ASN A 205 -25.91 8.43 8.16
N SER A 206 -25.50 7.29 7.61
CA SER A 206 -24.83 6.21 8.32
C SER A 206 -23.73 5.60 7.46
N ILE A 207 -22.55 5.44 8.07
CA ILE A 207 -21.40 4.77 7.44
C ILE A 207 -20.68 3.89 8.45
N SER A 208 -20.32 2.68 8.03
CA SER A 208 -19.44 1.80 8.81
C SER A 208 -18.41 1.12 7.92
N PHE A 209 -17.27 0.74 8.51
CA PHE A 209 -16.16 0.07 7.84
C PHE A 209 -15.92 -1.28 8.50
N GLN A 210 -15.94 -2.34 7.71
CA GLN A 210 -15.86 -3.71 8.21
C GLN A 210 -14.84 -4.53 7.41
N PHE A 211 -14.06 -5.31 8.15
CA PHE A 211 -13.15 -6.28 7.55
C PHE A 211 -13.91 -7.55 7.16
N ILE A 212 -13.62 -8.08 5.98
CA ILE A 212 -14.12 -9.38 5.51
C ILE A 212 -12.96 -10.28 5.07
N SER A 213 -13.21 -11.60 5.04
CA SER A 213 -12.24 -12.53 4.46
C SER A 213 -12.14 -12.33 2.93
N ARG A 214 -10.96 -12.60 2.37
CA ARG A 214 -10.72 -12.57 0.91
C ARG A 214 -11.71 -13.41 0.12
N VAL A 215 -12.12 -14.54 0.69
CA VAL A 215 -13.10 -15.47 0.08
C VAL A 215 -14.47 -14.80 -0.09
N CYS A 216 -14.79 -13.79 0.71
CA CYS A 216 -16.01 -13.01 0.62
C CYS A 216 -15.87 -11.79 -0.31
N ASN A 217 -14.65 -11.42 -0.72
CA ASN A 217 -14.37 -10.24 -1.56
C ASN A 217 -13.94 -10.60 -3.00
N VAL A 218 -14.17 -11.84 -3.44
CA VAL A 218 -13.65 -12.38 -4.71
C VAL A 218 -14.02 -11.53 -5.92
N ARG A 219 -15.23 -10.96 -5.94
CA ARG A 219 -15.69 -10.14 -7.06
C ARG A 219 -14.87 -8.86 -7.20
N ALA A 220 -14.66 -8.12 -6.12
CA ALA A 220 -13.85 -6.91 -6.14
C ALA A 220 -12.38 -7.26 -6.46
N ASP A 221 -11.81 -8.28 -5.82
CA ASP A 221 -10.43 -8.74 -6.10
C ASP A 221 -10.20 -9.12 -7.57
N SER A 222 -11.13 -9.85 -8.17
CA SER A 222 -11.03 -10.20 -9.60
C SER A 222 -11.09 -8.98 -10.52
N LEU A 223 -11.94 -7.99 -10.20
CA LEU A 223 -12.06 -6.74 -10.96
C LEU A 223 -10.80 -5.89 -10.84
N ALA A 224 -10.23 -5.80 -9.64
CA ALA A 224 -8.99 -5.06 -9.38
C ALA A 224 -7.82 -5.67 -10.16
N LYS A 225 -7.66 -6.99 -10.12
CA LYS A 225 -6.63 -7.73 -10.88
C LYS A 225 -6.79 -7.56 -12.38
N ASN A 226 -8.02 -7.64 -12.89
CA ASN A 226 -8.30 -7.45 -14.31
C ASN A 226 -7.94 -6.00 -14.74
N SER A 227 -8.30 -5.00 -13.94
CA SER A 227 -7.94 -3.59 -14.21
C SER A 227 -6.43 -3.38 -14.30
N LEU A 228 -5.66 -3.97 -13.37
CA LEU A 228 -4.20 -3.93 -13.40
C LEU A 228 -3.60 -4.65 -14.62
N PHE A 229 -4.19 -5.79 -14.99
CA PHE A 229 -3.78 -6.57 -16.16
C PHE A 229 -4.00 -5.82 -17.47
N GLN A 230 -5.20 -5.26 -17.69
CA GLN A 230 -5.52 -4.46 -18.87
C GLN A 230 -4.57 -3.27 -19.01
N TYR A 231 -4.29 -2.61 -17.88
CA TYR A 231 -3.34 -1.51 -17.85
C TYR A 231 -1.92 -1.93 -18.28
N SER A 232 -1.47 -3.12 -17.84
CA SER A 232 -0.15 -3.66 -18.19
C SER A 232 -0.05 -4.01 -19.69
N ASN A 233 -1.12 -4.54 -20.28
CA ASN A 233 -1.16 -4.85 -21.71
C ASN A 233 -1.18 -3.59 -22.57
N ASN A 234 -1.95 -2.57 -22.18
CA ASN A 234 -2.00 -1.31 -22.92
C ASN A 234 -0.65 -0.58 -22.94
N LEU A 235 0.15 -0.69 -21.86
CA LEU A 235 1.54 -0.19 -21.85
C LEU A 235 2.42 -0.91 -22.88
N SER A 236 2.32 -2.25 -22.95
CA SER A 236 3.10 -3.02 -23.92
C SER A 236 2.76 -2.69 -25.38
N GLU A 237 1.50 -2.36 -25.68
CA GLU A 237 1.10 -1.90 -27.02
C GLU A 237 1.65 -0.50 -27.35
N ILE A 238 1.71 0.40 -26.37
CA ILE A 238 2.28 1.74 -26.56
C ILE A 238 3.80 1.66 -26.77
N ASP A 239 4.51 0.86 -25.97
CA ASP A 239 5.97 0.70 -26.11
C ASP A 239 6.34 0.04 -27.46
N ASN A 240 5.49 -0.85 -27.99
CA ASN A 240 5.67 -1.47 -29.30
C ASN A 240 5.37 -0.50 -30.47
N ASN A 241 4.57 0.55 -30.27
CA ASN A 241 4.21 1.52 -31.31
C ASN A 241 5.15 2.72 -31.40
N VAL A 242 6.12 2.86 -30.47
CA VAL A 242 7.09 3.97 -30.45
C VAL A 242 8.44 3.56 -31.09
N LEU A 243 8.56 2.32 -31.57
CA LEU A 243 9.71 1.85 -32.35
C LEU A 243 9.39 1.87 -33.86
N PHE A 244 9.41 3.06 -34.47
CA PHE A 244 9.59 3.25 -35.91
C PHE A 244 10.48 4.46 -36.18
#